data_AF-A0A2K6STT7-F1
#
_entry.id   AF-A0A2K6STT7-F1
#
_cell.length_a   1.000
_cell.length_b   1.000
_cell.length_c   1.000
_cell.angle_alpha   90.00
_cell.angle_beta   90.00
_cell.angle_gamma   90.00
#
_symmetry.space_group_name_H-M   'P 1'
#
loop_
_entity.id
_entity.type
_entity.pdbx_description
1 polymer ?
#
loop_
_entity_poly.entity_id
_entity_poly.type
_entity_poly.pdbx_seq_one_letter_code
_entity_poly.pdbx_strand_id
1 'polypeptide(L)' 'MKVNYVFICFRKGREDRAPLLKTFSFLGFEIVRPGHPCVPSRPDVMFMVYPLDHNLSDED' A
#
# COMPACT_ATOMS: atom_id res chain seq x y z
N MET A 1 -18.67 5.72 4.24
CA MET A 1 -17.34 5.58 4.89
C MET A 1 -16.34 6.37 4.07
N LYS A 2 -15.65 7.35 4.64
CA LYS A 2 -14.61 8.13 3.95
C LYS A 2 -13.27 7.43 4.16
N VAL A 3 -12.59 7.05 3.08
CA VAL A 3 -11.30 6.35 3.11
C VAL A 3 -10.25 7.26 2.48
N ASN A 4 -9.14 7.46 3.17
CA ASN A 4 -8.04 8.29 2.70
C ASN A 4 -6.84 7.47 2.18
N TYR A 5 -6.72 6.21 2.61
CA TYR A 5 -5.60 5.34 2.26
C TYR A 5 -6.06 3.91 2.07
N VAL A 6 -5.52 3.25 1.05
CA VAL A 6 -5.63 1.81 0.86
C VAL A 6 -4.27 1.18 1.17
N PHE A 7 -4.26 0.22 2.09
CA PHE A 7 -3.08 -0.56 2.39
C PHE A 7 -3.23 -1.97 1.84
N ILE A 8 -2.16 -2.49 1.24
CA ILE A 8 -2.01 -3.90 0.93
C ILE A 8 -0.89 -4.50 1.76
N CYS A 9 -1.03 -5.76 2.16
CA CYS A 9 0.00 -6.46 2.90
C CYS A 9 0.17 -7.90 2.43
N PHE A 10 1.41 -8.35 2.37
CA PHE A 10 1.73 -9.73 2.02
C PHE A 10 3.00 -10.21 2.73
N ARG A 11 3.13 -11.52 2.92
CA ARG A 11 4.29 -12.12 3.59
C ARG A 11 5.56 -11.88 2.75
N LYS A 12 6.67 -11.57 3.41
CA LYS A 12 7.97 -11.33 2.75
C LYS A 12 8.56 -12.56 2.06
N GLY A 13 8.15 -13.76 2.49
CA GLY A 13 8.65 -15.05 1.99
C GLY A 13 7.85 -15.64 0.84
N ARG A 14 6.93 -14.89 0.21
CA ARG A 14 6.20 -15.37 -0.96
C ARG A 14 7.12 -15.49 -2.17
N GLU A 15 6.94 -16.56 -2.95
CA GLU A 15 7.69 -16.77 -4.20
C GLU A 15 7.35 -15.71 -5.26
N ASP A 16 6.10 -15.25 -5.30
CA ASP A 16 5.60 -14.22 -6.22
C ASP A 16 5.74 -12.78 -5.68
N ARG A 17 6.61 -12.56 -4.67
CA ARG A 17 6.84 -11.24 -4.07
C ARG A 17 7.23 -10.18 -5.11
N ALA A 18 8.15 -10.52 -6.00
CA ALA A 18 8.68 -9.58 -7.00
C ALA A 18 7.60 -9.12 -8.01
N PRO A 19 6.83 -10.02 -8.65
CA PRO A 19 5.75 -9.59 -9.53
C PRO A 19 4.65 -8.82 -8.77
N LEU A 20 4.30 -9.19 -7.54
CA LEU A 20 3.34 -8.42 -6.73
C LEU A 20 3.79 -6.98 -6.50
N LEU A 21 5.05 -6.80 -6.05
CA LEU A 21 5.62 -5.46 -5.86
C LEU A 21 5.58 -4.63 -7.14
N LYS A 22 5.96 -5.23 -8.27
CA LYS A 22 5.94 -4.57 -9.58
C LYS A 22 4.51 -4.18 -9.98
N THR A 23 3.54 -5.08 -9.82
CA THR A 23 2.14 -4.83 -10.15
C THR A 23 1.58 -3.67 -9.33
N PHE A 24 1.75 -3.69 -8.01
CA PHE A 24 1.18 -2.63 -7.17
C PHE A 24 1.93 -1.31 -7.28
N SER A 25 3.25 -1.35 -7.49
CA SER A 25 4.01 -0.14 -7.82
C SER A 25 3.54 0.49 -9.14
N PHE A 26 3.22 -0.31 -10.14
CA PHE A 26 2.62 0.18 -11.40
C PHE A 26 1.25 0.84 -11.18
N LEU A 27 0.47 0.35 -10.21
CA LEU A 27 -0.81 0.96 -9.81
C LEU A 27 -0.64 2.20 -8.89
N GLY A 28 0.59 2.62 -8.60
CA GLY A 28 0.88 3.79 -7.77
C GLY A 28 1.00 3.52 -6.27
N PHE A 29 1.01 2.25 -5.84
CA PHE A 29 1.28 1.93 -4.44
C PHE A 29 2.76 2.10 -4.10
N GLU A 30 3.03 2.66 -2.93
CA GLU A 30 4.39 2.85 -2.41
C GLU A 30 4.67 1.94 -1.21
N ILE A 31 5.92 1.52 -1.03
CA ILE A 31 6.31 0.69 0.12
C ILE A 31 6.21 1.51 1.41
N VAL A 32 5.50 1.00 2.40
CA VAL A 32 5.42 1.62 3.73
C VAL A 32 6.69 1.33 4.52
N ARG A 33 7.25 2.35 5.14
CA ARG A 33 8.44 2.21 6.00
C ARG A 33 8.12 1.36 7.25
N PRO A 34 9.02 0.45 7.67
CA PRO A 34 8.86 -0.26 8.94
C PRO A 34 8.66 0.70 10.11
N GLY A 35 7.74 0.38 11.02
CA GLY A 35 7.43 1.21 12.19
C GLY A 35 6.47 2.38 11.93
N HIS A 36 5.89 2.48 10.74
CA HIS A 36 4.87 3.49 10.44
C HIS A 36 3.61 3.30 11.32
N PRO A 37 3.07 4.34 11.96
CA PRO A 37 2.00 4.21 12.97
C PRO A 37 0.68 3.68 12.41
N CYS A 38 0.41 3.87 11.11
CA CYS A 38 -0.82 3.38 10.48
C CYS A 38 -0.81 1.88 10.11
N VAL A 39 0.28 1.15 10.37
CA VAL A 39 0.35 -0.30 10.11
C VAL A 39 0.80 -1.05 11.37
N PRO A 40 0.30 -2.27 11.60
CA PRO A 40 0.69 -3.05 12.77
C PRO A 40 2.16 -3.49 12.70
N SER A 41 2.81 -3.59 13.85
CA SER A 41 4.18 -4.12 13.94
C SER A 41 4.20 -5.61 13.63
N ARG A 42 4.51 -5.94 12.37
CA ARG A 42 4.55 -7.32 11.86
C ARG A 42 5.79 -7.51 10.97
N PRO A 43 6.88 -8.09 11.50
CA PRO A 43 8.15 -8.17 10.77
C PRO A 43 8.13 -9.18 9.60
N ASP A 44 7.19 -10.12 9.61
CA ASP A 44 7.01 -11.19 8.62
C ASP A 44 6.27 -10.76 7.35
N VAL A 45 5.63 -9.59 7.38
CA VAL A 45 4.88 -9.03 6.26
C VAL A 45 5.49 -7.71 5.80
N MET A 46 5.19 -7.33 4.57
CA MET A 46 5.44 -5.99 4.07
C MET A 46 4.13 -5.33 3.67
N PHE A 47 4.14 -3.99 3.70
CA PHE A 47 2.98 -3.17 3.40
C PHE A 47 3.29 -2.25 2.22
N MET A 48 2.29 -2.02 1.37
CA MET A 48 2.30 -0.90 0.41
C MET A 48 1.04 -0.06 0.60
N VAL A 49 1.11 1.23 0.29
CA VAL A 49 0.03 2.20 0.50
C VAL A 49 -0.29 2.96 -0.78
N TYR A 50 -1.57 3.22 -1.02
CA TYR A 50 -2.07 4.13 -2.05
C TYR A 50 -2.95 5.19 -1.38
N PRO A 51 -2.59 6.48 -1.43
CA PRO A 51 -3.46 7.56 -0.98
C PRO A 51 -4.63 7.73 -1.95
N LEU A 52 -5.84 7.85 -1.43
CA LEU A 52 -7.01 8.20 -2.22
C LEU A 52 -7.13 9.72 -2.23
N ASP A 53 -6.73 10.35 -3.33
CA ASP A 53 -6.98 11.78 -3.53
C ASP A 53 -8.48 12.04 -3.58
N HIS A 54 -8.98 12.82 -2.61
CA HIS A 54 -10.37 13.29 -2.60
C HIS A 54 -10.62 14.48 -3.53
N ASN A 55 -9.59 14.96 -4.24
CA ASN A 55 -9.64 16.19 -5.03
C ASN A 55 -9.88 15.98 -6.53
N LEU A 56 -10.17 14.76 -6.98
CA LEU A 56 -10.48 14.47 -8.40
C LEU A 56 -11.97 14.62 -8.74
N SER A 57 -12.74 15.25 -7.86
CA SER A 57 -14.19 15.47 -8.01
C SER A 57 -14.58 16.94 -7.90
N ASP A 58 -13.71 17.85 -8.36
CA ASP A 58 -14.02 19.28 -8.56
C ASP A 58 -13.51 19.72 -9.95
N GLU A 59 -13.91 19.00 -10.99
CA GLU A 59 -13.95 19.56 -12.35
C GLU A 59 -15.43 19.65 -12.76
N ASP A 60 -16.03 20.82 -12.51
CA ASP A 60 -17.30 21.30 -13.10
C ASP A 60 -17.12 21.63 -14.59
#